data_AF-A0A8C2Y175-F1
#
_entry.id   AF-A0A8C2Y175-F1
#
_cell.length_a   1.000
_cell.length_b   1.000
_cell.length_c   1.000
_cell.angle_alpha   90.00
_cell.angle_beta   90.00
_cell.angle_gamma   90.00
#
_symmetry.space_group_name_H-M   'P 1'
#
loop_
_entity.id
_entity.type
_entity.pdbx_description
1 polymer ?
#
loop_
_entity_poly.entity_id
_entity_poly.type
_entity_poly.pdbx_seq_one_letter_code
_entity_poly.pdbx_strand_id
1 'polypeptide(L)'
;TAGHGLHENEMLASIKIRPSLKDKLEEEKAKLPDLELHQVAKHVEAPEQFVMKTRRTLTGHGNKVLCMDWFKNKRRMVTSSQDGKVVVWDSFTTNKDHWVGHVPWTVCAGLSNTRI
;
A
#
# COMPACT_ATOMS: atom_id res chain seq x y z
N THR A 1 24.50 27.17 21.79
CA THR A 1 23.90 26.74 23.06
C THR A 1 22.49 27.30 23.29
N ALA A 2 22.14 28.51 22.85
CA ALA A 2 20.78 29.07 23.02
C ALA A 2 19.67 28.46 22.14
N GLY A 3 19.99 27.99 20.93
CA GLY A 3 19.00 27.40 20.01
C GLY A 3 18.47 26.02 20.42
N HIS A 4 19.26 25.25 21.19
CA HIS A 4 18.88 23.91 21.65
C HIS A 4 17.75 23.97 22.69
N GLY A 5 17.85 24.88 23.67
CA GLY A 5 16.84 25.06 24.71
C GLY A 5 15.52 25.66 24.20
N LEU A 6 15.54 26.47 23.13
CA LEU A 6 14.31 26.96 22.50
C LEU A 6 13.53 25.83 21.81
N HIS A 7 14.24 24.94 21.10
CA HIS A 7 13.63 23.79 20.42
C HIS A 7 13.07 22.76 21.41
N GLU A 8 13.76 22.54 22.53
CA GLU A 8 13.25 21.70 23.63
C GLU A 8 11.97 22.26 24.25
N ASN A 9 11.88 23.58 24.43
CA ASN A 9 10.67 24.22 24.98
C ASN A 9 9.47 24.12 24.03
N GLU A 10 9.68 24.29 22.73
CA GLU A 10 8.64 24.07 21.71
C GLU A 10 8.20 22.61 21.66
N MET A 11 9.15 21.66 21.74
CA MET A 11 8.86 20.23 21.81
C MET A 11 8.02 19.89 23.05
N LEU A 12 8.39 20.40 24.23
CA LEU A 12 7.65 20.21 25.47
C LEU A 12 6.24 20.81 25.41
N ALA A 13 6.09 21.99 24.80
CA ALA A 13 4.78 22.59 24.56
C ALA A 13 3.91 21.71 23.65
N SER A 14 4.47 21.17 22.56
CA SER A 14 3.77 20.26 21.65
C SER A 14 3.33 18.96 22.33
N ILE A 15 4.16 18.40 23.22
CA ILE A 15 3.85 17.19 24.00
C ILE A 15 2.71 17.46 24.98
N LYS A 16 2.67 18.64 25.59
CA LYS A 16 1.61 19.03 26.53
C LYS A 16 0.27 19.30 25.85
N ILE A 17 0.29 19.77 24.61
CA ILE A 17 -0.92 20.08 23.81
C ILE A 17 -1.50 18.80 23.15
N ARG A 18 -0.67 17.80 22.85
CA ARG A 18 -1.12 16.56 22.18
C ARG A 18 -2.27 15.83 22.92
N PRO A 19 -2.26 15.63 24.25
CA PRO A 19 -3.37 15.00 24.96
C PRO A 19 -4.66 15.81 24.84
N SER A 20 -4.60 17.13 25.00
CA SER A 20 -5.81 17.97 24.92
C SER A 20 -6.42 18.01 23.52
N LEU A 21 -5.60 17.91 22.47
CA LEU A 21 -6.07 17.74 21.10
C LEU A 21 -6.71 16.36 20.86
N LYS A 22 -6.21 15.30 21.50
CA LYS A 22 -6.83 13.98 21.47
C LYS A 22 -8.19 14.00 22.16
N ASP A 23 -8.27 14.59 23.35
CA ASP A 23 -9.51 14.66 24.12
C ASP A 23 -10.59 15.44 23.34
N LYS A 24 -10.21 16.56 22.70
CA LYS A 24 -11.11 17.30 21.80
C LYS A 24 -11.55 16.49 20.59
N LEU A 25 -10.66 15.71 19.99
CA LEU A 25 -11.02 14.84 18.86
C LEU A 25 -12.02 13.76 19.30
N GLU A 26 -11.82 13.14 20.45
CA GLU A 26 -12.76 12.14 20.99
C GLU A 26 -14.09 12.78 21.39
N GLU A 27 -14.09 14.02 21.91
CA GLU A 27 -15.31 14.78 22.18
C GLU A 27 -16.10 15.09 20.89
N GLU A 28 -15.42 15.53 19.83
CA GLU A 28 -16.06 15.79 18.53
C GLU A 28 -16.55 14.50 17.86
N LYS A 29 -15.81 13.39 17.97
CA LYS A 29 -16.27 12.07 17.52
C LYS A 29 -17.53 11.63 18.28
N ALA A 30 -17.56 11.82 19.61
CA ALA A 30 -18.73 11.47 20.42
C ALA A 30 -19.98 12.32 20.12
N LYS A 31 -19.82 13.52 19.54
CA LYS A 31 -20.95 14.35 19.06
C LYS A 31 -21.56 13.81 17.77
N LEU A 32 -20.83 13.02 17.00
CA LEU A 32 -21.32 12.38 15.79
C LEU A 32 -21.96 11.03 16.17
N PRO A 33 -23.12 10.67 15.57
CA PRO A 33 -23.68 9.34 15.73
C PRO A 33 -22.82 8.35 14.93
N ASP A 34 -21.73 7.90 15.54
CA ASP A 34 -20.86 6.88 14.99
C ASP A 34 -21.61 5.54 14.99
N LEU A 35 -22.23 5.19 13.85
CA LEU A 35 -22.70 3.83 13.62
C LEU A 35 -21.48 2.97 13.27
N GLU A 36 -21.39 1.80 13.89
CA GLU A 36 -20.42 0.80 13.49
C GLU A 36 -20.64 0.38 12.02
N LEU A 37 -19.57 0.19 11.26
CA LEU A 37 -19.65 -0.16 9.83
C LEU A 37 -20.57 -1.37 9.59
N HIS A 38 -20.52 -2.36 10.49
CA HIS A 38 -21.35 -3.56 10.40
C HIS A 38 -22.85 -3.28 10.60
N GLN A 39 -23.24 -2.20 11.29
CA GLN A 39 -24.63 -1.80 11.48
C GLN A 39 -25.19 -1.15 10.21
N VAL A 40 -24.38 -0.33 9.55
CA VAL A 40 -24.71 0.29 8.25
C VAL A 40 -24.80 -0.79 7.17
N ALA A 41 -23.85 -1.73 7.16
CA ALA A 41 -23.76 -2.80 6.17
C ALA A 41 -24.87 -3.87 6.29
N LYS A 42 -25.73 -3.85 7.32
CA LYS A 42 -26.86 -4.81 7.45
C LYS A 42 -27.82 -4.80 6.27
N HIS A 43 -27.93 -3.65 5.61
CA HIS A 43 -28.80 -3.47 4.44
C HIS A 43 -28.10 -3.79 3.11
N VAL A 44 -26.81 -4.13 3.16
CA VAL A 44 -26.05 -4.57 1.99
C VAL A 44 -26.26 -6.07 1.84
N GLU A 45 -26.75 -6.46 0.68
CA GLU A 45 -26.92 -7.88 0.34
C GLU A 45 -25.58 -8.61 0.44
N ALA A 46 -25.60 -9.79 1.06
CA ALA A 46 -24.41 -10.63 1.13
C ALA A 46 -24.01 -11.05 -0.29
N PRO A 47 -22.71 -11.00 -0.62
CA PRO A 47 -22.26 -11.42 -1.93
C PRO A 47 -22.44 -12.95 -2.10
N GLU A 48 -22.72 -13.37 -3.33
CA GLU A 48 -22.86 -14.78 -3.68
C GLU A 48 -21.54 -15.57 -3.50
N GLN A 49 -21.64 -16.90 -3.54
CA GLN A 49 -20.48 -17.78 -3.43
C GLN A 49 -19.51 -17.56 -4.60
N PHE A 50 -18.27 -17.16 -4.29
CA PHE A 50 -17.23 -16.98 -5.29
C PHE A 50 -16.39 -18.25 -5.49
N VAL A 51 -16.21 -18.66 -6.75
CA VAL A 51 -15.27 -19.72 -7.14
C VAL A 51 -14.06 -19.10 -7.81
N MET A 52 -13.00 -18.87 -7.05
CA MET A 52 -11.72 -18.39 -7.59
C MET A 52 -10.89 -19.55 -8.13
N LYS A 53 -10.37 -19.39 -9.35
CA LYS A 53 -9.45 -20.35 -9.99
C LYS A 53 -8.23 -19.60 -10.53
N THR A 54 -7.05 -20.19 -10.35
CA THR A 54 -5.82 -19.69 -10.97
C THR A 54 -5.95 -19.78 -12.49
N ARG A 55 -5.92 -18.62 -13.16
CA ARG A 55 -6.01 -18.56 -14.63
C ARG A 55 -4.65 -18.62 -15.31
N ARG A 56 -3.61 -18.08 -14.66
CA ARG A 56 -2.26 -17.92 -15.21
C ARG A 56 -1.22 -18.15 -14.13
N THR A 57 -0.07 -18.69 -14.55
CA THR A 57 1.14 -18.84 -13.73
C THR A 57 2.30 -18.22 -14.50
N LEU A 58 2.88 -17.15 -13.96
CA LEU A 58 3.98 -16.43 -14.59
C LEU A 58 5.31 -17.02 -14.12
N THR A 59 5.95 -17.82 -14.97
CA THR A 59 7.21 -18.51 -14.65
C THR A 59 8.40 -17.77 -15.25
N GLY A 60 9.44 -17.52 -14.44
CA GLY A 60 10.65 -16.91 -14.96
C GLY A 60 11.59 -16.23 -14.00
N HIS A 61 11.16 -15.93 -12.78
CA HIS A 61 12.07 -15.47 -11.73
C HIS A 61 12.95 -16.62 -11.25
N GLY A 62 14.24 -16.34 -11.04
CA GLY A 62 15.21 -17.33 -10.58
C GLY A 62 15.24 -17.50 -9.06
N ASN A 63 14.54 -16.64 -8.32
CA ASN A 63 14.43 -16.68 -6.87
C ASN A 63 13.06 -16.14 -6.41
N LYS A 64 12.85 -16.02 -5.09
CA LYS A 64 11.61 -15.56 -4.46
C LYS A 64 11.16 -14.20 -5.03
N VAL A 65 9.91 -14.16 -5.50
CA VAL A 65 9.23 -12.92 -5.87
C VAL A 65 8.90 -12.16 -4.58
N LEU A 66 9.29 -10.90 -4.51
CA LEU A 66 9.14 -10.08 -3.29
C LEU A 66 7.92 -9.17 -3.37
N CYS A 67 7.62 -8.63 -4.56
CA CYS A 67 6.46 -7.77 -4.76
C CYS A 67 5.97 -7.80 -6.21
N MET A 68 4.76 -7.31 -6.40
CA MET A 68 4.13 -7.13 -7.70
C MET A 68 3.27 -5.87 -7.71
N ASP A 69 3.09 -5.29 -8.90
CA ASP A 69 2.16 -4.18 -9.09
C ASP A 69 1.54 -4.21 -10.50
N TRP A 70 0.30 -3.71 -10.61
CA TRP A 70 -0.46 -3.68 -11.86
C TRP A 70 -0.33 -2.33 -12.54
N PHE A 71 -0.15 -2.35 -13.85
CA PHE A 71 -0.27 -1.13 -14.65
C PHE A 71 -1.74 -0.72 -14.75
N LYS A 72 -2.00 0.59 -14.90
CA LYS A 72 -3.36 1.14 -15.07
C LYS A 72 -4.12 0.56 -16.27
N ASN A 73 -3.38 0.08 -17.27
CA ASN A 73 -3.93 -0.57 -18.46
C ASN A 73 -4.51 -1.97 -18.18
N LYS A 74 -4.41 -2.50 -16.95
CA LYS A 74 -4.92 -3.81 -16.50
C LYS A 74 -4.39 -5.03 -17.25
N ARG A 75 -3.47 -4.82 -18.20
CA ARG A 75 -2.90 -5.86 -19.06
C ARG A 75 -1.48 -6.19 -18.67
N ARG A 76 -0.72 -5.19 -18.25
CA ARG A 76 0.65 -5.39 -17.80
C ARG A 76 0.74 -5.42 -16.29
N MET A 77 1.71 -6.16 -15.79
CA MET A 77 2.11 -6.12 -14.39
C MET A 77 3.62 -6.17 -14.26
N VAL A 78 4.16 -5.56 -13.21
CA VAL A 78 5.56 -5.64 -12.85
C VAL A 78 5.72 -6.54 -11.64
N THR A 79 6.85 -7.23 -11.55
CA THR A 79 7.21 -8.06 -10.40
C THR A 79 8.70 -7.90 -10.12
N SER A 80 9.11 -7.91 -8.86
CA SER A 80 10.52 -7.95 -8.48
C SER A 80 10.87 -9.25 -7.76
N SER A 81 12.11 -9.70 -7.89
CA SER A 81 12.62 -10.90 -7.23
C SER A 81 13.95 -10.65 -6.54
N GLN A 82 14.25 -11.50 -5.56
CA GLN A 82 15.51 -11.52 -4.82
C GLN A 82 16.73 -11.85 -5.72
N ASP A 83 16.50 -12.35 -6.94
CA ASP A 83 17.55 -12.51 -7.95
C ASP A 83 18.05 -11.17 -8.53
N GLY A 84 17.51 -10.03 -8.05
CA GLY A 84 17.86 -8.69 -8.49
C GLY A 84 17.24 -8.33 -9.83
N LYS A 85 16.21 -9.06 -10.28
CA LYS A 85 15.47 -8.81 -11.52
C LYS A 85 14.09 -8.23 -11.25
N VAL A 86 13.73 -7.27 -12.08
CA VAL A 86 12.37 -6.75 -12.21
C VAL A 86 11.86 -7.15 -13.59
N VAL A 87 10.72 -7.83 -13.65
CA VAL A 87 10.12 -8.32 -14.90
C VAL A 87 8.76 -7.66 -15.10
N VAL A 88 8.56 -7.11 -16.29
CA VAL A 88 7.26 -6.63 -16.80
C VAL A 88 6.64 -7.74 -17.64
N TRP A 89 5.43 -8.12 -17.28
CA TRP A 89 4.67 -9.20 -17.92
C TRP A 89 3.45 -8.63 -18.64
N ASP A 90 3.09 -9.24 -19.77
CA ASP A 90 1.71 -9.20 -20.28
C ASP A 90 0.92 -10.33 -19.60
N SER A 91 -0.02 -9.98 -18.73
CA SER A 91 -0.77 -10.94 -17.91
C SER A 91 -1.74 -11.80 -18.72
N PHE A 92 -2.13 -11.37 -19.92
CA PHE A 92 -3.06 -12.10 -20.77
C PHE A 92 -2.35 -13.22 -21.53
N THR A 93 -1.18 -12.91 -22.06
CA THR A 93 -0.36 -13.83 -22.88
C THR A 93 0.70 -14.57 -22.07
N THR A 94 0.97 -14.13 -20.83
CA THR A 94 2.08 -14.61 -19.97
C THR A 94 3.48 -14.31 -20.51
N ASN A 95 3.58 -13.49 -21.55
CA ASN A 95 4.85 -13.12 -22.14
C ASN A 95 5.62 -12.17 -21.22
N LYS A 96 6.94 -12.33 -21.20
CA LYS A 96 7.87 -11.38 -20.59
C LYS A 96 8.10 -10.27 -21.61
N ASP A 97 7.50 -9.10 -21.38
CA ASP A 97 7.67 -7.95 -22.27
C ASP A 97 9.08 -7.39 -22.10
N HIS A 98 9.48 -7.13 -20.86
CA HIS A 98 10.78 -6.54 -20.55
C HIS A 98 11.28 -7.06 -19.20
N TRP A 99 12.60 -7.05 -19.01
CA TRP A 99 13.19 -7.24 -17.69
C TRP A 99 14.39 -6.32 -17.51
N VAL A 100 14.57 -5.85 -16.27
CA VAL A 100 15.71 -5.06 -15.84
C VAL A 100 16.45 -5.87 -14.79
N GLY A 101 17.75 -6.10 -14.99
CA GLY A 101 18.62 -6.80 -14.04
C GLY A 101 19.45 -5.83 -13.21
N HIS A 102 20.04 -6.34 -12.12
CA HIS A 102 20.96 -5.62 -11.24
C HIS A 102 20.36 -4.37 -10.58
N VAL A 103 19.29 -4.55 -9.82
CA VAL A 103 18.83 -3.57 -8.82
C VAL A 103 19.22 -4.04 -7.42
N PRO A 104 20.36 -3.59 -6.85
CA PRO A 104 20.71 -3.92 -5.48
C PRO A 104 19.64 -3.33 -4.55
N TRP A 105 19.04 -4.16 -3.68
CA TRP A 105 18.10 -3.75 -2.62
C TRP A 105 16.68 -3.33 -3.02
N THR A 106 16.08 -3.91 -4.06
CA THR A 106 14.63 -3.67 -4.29
C THR A 106 13.78 -4.40 -3.24
N VAL A 107 13.40 -3.68 -2.19
CA VAL A 107 12.47 -4.15 -1.13
C VAL A 107 11.01 -3.99 -1.57
N CYS A 108 10.73 -3.04 -2.47
CA CYS A 108 9.41 -2.80 -3.03
C CYS A 108 9.53 -2.17 -4.43
N ALA A 109 8.74 -2.67 -5.38
CA ALA A 109 8.49 -2.05 -6.66
C ALA A 109 7.06 -1.50 -6.59
N GLY A 110 6.93 -0.21 -6.25
CA GLY A 110 5.68 0.52 -6.43
C GLY A 110 5.74 1.23 -7.78
N LEU A 111 4.75 1.02 -8.66
CA LEU A 111 4.60 1.86 -9.82
C LEU A 111 4.13 3.23 -9.33
N SER A 112 4.95 4.27 -9.52
CA SER A 112 4.46 5.63 -9.29
C SER A 112 3.22 5.86 -10.17
N ASN A 113 2.24 6.58 -9.66
CA ASN A 113 0.94 6.81 -10.31
C ASN A 113 1.03 7.65 -11.62
N THR A 114 2.24 7.82 -12.14
CA THR A 114 2.60 8.63 -13.31
C THR A 114 2.27 7.85 -14.58
N ARG A 115 1.43 8.47 -15.41
CA ARG A 115 0.97 7.97 -16.70
C ARG A 115 2.15 7.51 -17.58
N ILE A 116 2.20 6.21 -17.88
CA ILE A 116 2.68 5.67 -19.16
C ILE A 116 1.75 4.51 -19.53
#